data_AF-A5BKJ2-F1
#
_entry.id   AF-A5BKJ2-F1
#
_cell.length_a   1.000
_cell.length_b   1.000
_cell.length_c   1.000
_cell.angle_alpha   90.00
_cell.angle_beta   90.00
_cell.angle_gamma   90.00
#
_symmetry.space_group_name_H-M   'P 1'
#
loop_
_entity.id
_entity.type
_entity.pdbx_description
1 polymer ?
#
loop_
_entity_poly.entity_id
_entity_poly.type
_entity_poly.pdbx_seq_one_letter_code
_entity_poly.pdbx_strand_id
1 'polypeptide(L)'
;MSFLESIGEVPNTEGLRQLQRQLLDDILKGEGSQNINNVDQGASMIKIILSSKRVFIVLDDVVDQNQLKALLRHRECLGEGSRVIITTRNKHVLVVQEVDDLYEVEGLNPEEACELFSLYAFKQNLPKSDYRNLACRVVGYCQGLLLALKVLGSLLFNKTIPEWESELRKLDREPEAEIHNVLKRSYDGLDRREKNIFLDVACFFKGEDRDFPNKWSRLWDPCDFERALTAYEVRAKCMNSLKH
;
A
#
# COMPACT_ATOMS: atom_id res chain seq x y z
N MET A 1 -21.04 -3.78 0.60
CA MET A 1 -19.77 -3.21 0.10
C MET A 1 -18.71 -4.25 0.35
N SER A 2 -17.76 -4.45 -0.55
CA SER A 2 -16.64 -5.35 -0.36
C SER A 2 -15.32 -4.64 -0.68
N PHE A 3 -14.28 -4.94 0.10
CA PHE A 3 -12.91 -4.47 -0.11
C PHE A 3 -12.01 -5.69 -0.09
N LEU A 4 -11.40 -6.00 -1.24
CA LEU A 4 -10.47 -7.11 -1.40
C LEU A 4 -9.06 -6.54 -1.51
N GLU A 5 -8.26 -6.76 -0.46
CA GLU A 5 -6.90 -6.22 -0.31
C GLU A 5 -5.86 -7.17 -0.92
N SER A 6 -4.76 -6.61 -1.46
CA SER A 6 -3.57 -7.36 -1.88
C SER A 6 -3.85 -8.57 -2.80
N ILE A 7 -4.74 -8.39 -3.79
CA ILE A 7 -5.14 -9.49 -4.71
C ILE A 7 -3.91 -10.06 -5.43
N GLY A 8 -2.92 -9.22 -5.73
CA GLY A 8 -1.67 -9.60 -6.38
C GLY A 8 -0.81 -10.59 -5.60
N GLU A 9 -0.99 -10.67 -4.27
CA GLU A 9 -0.22 -11.59 -3.41
C GLU A 9 -0.81 -13.00 -3.39
N VAL A 10 -1.99 -13.20 -3.98
CA VAL A 10 -2.67 -14.49 -4.00
C VAL A 10 -1.95 -15.46 -4.93
N PRO A 11 -1.33 -16.54 -4.38
CA PRO A 11 -0.31 -17.31 -5.10
C PRO A 11 -0.89 -18.38 -6.01
N ASN A 12 -2.16 -18.75 -5.84
CA ASN A 12 -2.75 -19.90 -6.51
C ASN A 12 -4.28 -19.82 -6.61
N THR A 13 -4.86 -20.85 -7.23
CA THR A 13 -6.31 -21.02 -7.40
C THR A 13 -7.06 -21.11 -6.06
N GLU A 14 -6.44 -21.62 -4.99
CA GLU A 14 -7.07 -21.69 -3.67
C GLU A 14 -7.36 -20.29 -3.12
N GLY A 15 -6.37 -19.42 -3.13
CA GLY A 15 -6.56 -18.06 -2.63
C GLY A 15 -7.54 -17.26 -3.49
N LEU A 16 -7.62 -17.53 -4.80
CA LEU A 16 -8.68 -16.94 -5.64
C LEU A 16 -10.08 -17.39 -5.20
N ARG A 17 -10.25 -18.67 -4.82
CA ARG A 17 -11.53 -19.12 -4.26
C ARG A 17 -11.83 -18.44 -2.93
N GLN A 18 -10.83 -18.20 -2.09
CA GLN A 18 -11.02 -17.47 -0.84
C GLN A 18 -11.49 -16.04 -1.08
N LEU A 19 -10.88 -15.32 -2.04
CA LEU A 19 -11.34 -13.98 -2.44
C LEU A 19 -12.78 -14.00 -2.98
N GLN A 20 -13.15 -15.01 -3.78
CA GLN A 20 -14.52 -15.15 -4.27
C GLN A 20 -15.51 -15.39 -3.12
N ARG A 21 -15.16 -16.23 -2.14
CA ARG A 21 -16.00 -16.47 -0.95
C ARG A 21 -16.16 -15.19 -0.13
N GLN A 22 -15.07 -14.47 0.12
CA GLN A 22 -15.10 -13.18 0.83
C GLN A 22 -16.01 -12.18 0.11
N LEU A 23 -15.85 -12.02 -1.21
CA LEU A 23 -16.68 -11.12 -2.00
C LEU A 23 -18.17 -11.45 -1.88
N LEU A 24 -18.50 -12.74 -1.98
CA LEU A 24 -19.88 -13.20 -1.84
C LEU A 24 -20.42 -12.97 -0.43
N ASP A 25 -19.64 -13.25 0.60
CA ASP A 25 -20.04 -13.06 1.99
C ASP A 25 -20.25 -11.58 2.33
N ASP A 26 -19.39 -10.69 1.83
CA ASP A 26 -19.53 -9.24 2.00
C ASP A 26 -20.80 -8.69 1.33
N ILE A 27 -21.17 -9.24 0.17
CA ILE A 27 -22.33 -8.78 -0.61
C ILE A 27 -23.64 -9.40 -0.11
N LEU A 28 -23.61 -10.67 0.29
CA LEU A 28 -24.75 -11.45 0.75
C LEU A 28 -24.88 -11.50 2.27
N LYS A 29 -23.99 -10.85 3.02
CA LYS A 29 -23.95 -10.84 4.49
C LYS A 29 -23.83 -12.25 5.11
N GLY A 30 -22.99 -13.10 4.51
CA GLY A 30 -22.64 -14.42 5.04
C GLY A 30 -23.55 -15.59 4.61
N GLU A 31 -24.54 -15.35 3.74
CA GLU A 31 -25.46 -16.40 3.26
C GLU A 31 -24.99 -17.06 1.93
N GLY A 32 -23.83 -16.69 1.41
CA GLY A 32 -23.47 -16.89 0.00
C GLY A 32 -22.33 -17.86 -0.32
N SER A 33 -21.38 -18.08 0.60
CA SER A 33 -20.10 -18.71 0.25
C SER A 33 -20.03 -20.23 0.36
N GLN A 34 -21.03 -20.89 0.96
CA GLN A 34 -20.90 -22.29 1.40
C GLN A 34 -20.73 -23.34 0.28
N ASN A 35 -20.89 -22.97 -1.00
CA ASN A 35 -20.96 -23.93 -2.11
C ASN A 35 -19.94 -23.70 -3.25
N ILE A 36 -18.89 -22.88 -3.06
CA ILE A 36 -17.87 -22.70 -4.11
C ILE A 36 -16.87 -23.87 -4.10
N ASN A 37 -17.00 -24.79 -5.06
CA ASN A 37 -16.10 -25.93 -5.23
C ASN A 37 -14.89 -25.61 -6.13
N ASN A 38 -15.04 -24.69 -7.09
CA ASN A 38 -13.97 -24.25 -7.97
C ASN A 38 -14.15 -22.78 -8.38
N VAL A 39 -13.10 -22.20 -8.96
CA VAL A 39 -13.04 -20.77 -9.33
C VAL A 39 -14.10 -20.39 -10.37
N ASP A 40 -14.36 -21.25 -11.36
CA ASP A 40 -15.34 -20.96 -12.42
C ASP A 40 -16.78 -20.93 -11.91
N GLN A 41 -17.10 -21.83 -10.97
CA GLN A 41 -18.38 -21.86 -10.27
C GLN A 41 -18.54 -20.59 -9.42
N GLY A 42 -17.50 -20.21 -8.67
CA GLY A 42 -17.50 -18.97 -7.88
C GLY A 42 -17.71 -17.73 -8.77
N ALA A 43 -17.00 -17.64 -9.88
CA ALA A 43 -17.13 -16.53 -10.85
C ALA A 43 -18.53 -16.46 -11.46
N SER A 44 -19.15 -17.60 -11.74
CA SER A 44 -20.52 -17.67 -12.27
C SER A 44 -21.55 -17.20 -11.25
N MET A 45 -21.38 -17.59 -9.98
CA MET A 45 -22.25 -17.17 -8.88
C MET A 45 -22.13 -15.68 -8.61
N ILE A 46 -20.89 -15.16 -8.55
CA ILE A 46 -20.61 -13.73 -8.44
C ILE A 46 -21.31 -12.97 -9.56
N LYS A 47 -21.17 -13.39 -10.82
CA LYS A 47 -21.87 -12.75 -11.96
C LYS A 47 -23.37 -12.61 -11.73
N ILE A 48 -24.05 -13.68 -11.30
CA ILE A 48 -25.50 -13.67 -11.06
C ILE A 48 -25.85 -12.65 -9.97
N ILE A 49 -25.11 -12.67 -8.87
CA ILE A 49 -25.38 -11.80 -7.71
C ILE A 49 -25.10 -10.34 -8.04
N LEU A 50 -23.97 -10.05 -8.69
CA LEU A 50 -23.61 -8.69 -9.09
C LEU A 50 -24.63 -8.11 -10.06
N SER A 51 -25.20 -8.91 -10.95
CA SER A 51 -26.17 -8.43 -11.95
C SER A 51 -27.52 -8.00 -11.37
N SER A 52 -27.86 -8.48 -10.18
CA SER A 52 -29.16 -8.24 -9.53
C SER A 52 -29.10 -7.25 -8.37
N LYS A 53 -27.90 -6.77 -8.01
CA LYS A 53 -27.70 -5.91 -6.84
C LYS A 53 -26.87 -4.69 -7.21
N ARG A 54 -27.22 -3.58 -6.57
CA ARG A 54 -26.37 -2.40 -6.52
C ARG A 54 -25.24 -2.62 -5.51
N VAL A 55 -24.00 -2.63 -5.99
CA VAL A 55 -22.82 -2.91 -5.16
C VAL A 55 -21.78 -1.79 -5.22
N PHE A 56 -20.95 -1.72 -4.19
CA PHE A 56 -19.71 -0.94 -4.19
C PHE A 56 -18.58 -1.90 -3.84
N ILE A 57 -17.62 -2.07 -4.76
CA ILE A 57 -16.50 -3.01 -4.64
C ILE A 57 -15.20 -2.27 -4.89
N VAL A 58 -14.18 -2.58 -4.10
CA VAL A 58 -12.81 -2.13 -4.34
C VAL A 58 -11.93 -3.37 -4.46
N LEU A 59 -11.23 -3.47 -5.58
CA LEU A 59 -10.28 -4.53 -5.89
C LEU A 59 -8.86 -3.94 -5.85
N ASP A 60 -8.12 -4.23 -4.79
CA ASP A 60 -6.81 -3.63 -4.56
C ASP A 60 -5.66 -4.50 -5.07
N ASP A 61 -4.69 -3.87 -5.74
CA ASP A 61 -3.45 -4.44 -6.25
C ASP A 61 -3.63 -5.64 -7.18
N VAL A 62 -4.48 -5.51 -8.20
CA VAL A 62 -4.68 -6.57 -9.20
C VAL A 62 -3.50 -6.62 -10.16
N VAL A 63 -2.80 -7.76 -10.24
CA VAL A 63 -1.58 -7.91 -11.05
C VAL A 63 -1.77 -8.75 -12.31
N ASP A 64 -2.82 -9.57 -12.37
CA ASP A 64 -3.10 -10.47 -13.49
C ASP A 64 -4.56 -10.44 -13.95
N GLN A 65 -4.78 -10.61 -15.26
CA GLN A 65 -6.11 -10.57 -15.87
C GLN A 65 -7.01 -11.73 -15.41
N ASN A 66 -6.44 -12.89 -15.06
CA ASN A 66 -7.23 -14.02 -14.59
C ASN A 66 -7.77 -13.78 -13.18
N GLN A 67 -7.01 -13.07 -12.33
CA GLN A 67 -7.50 -12.63 -11.02
C GLN A 67 -8.71 -11.71 -11.20
N LEU A 68 -8.61 -10.74 -12.11
CA LEU A 68 -9.71 -9.84 -12.42
C LEU A 68 -10.93 -10.60 -12.95
N LYS A 69 -10.74 -11.47 -13.96
CA LYS A 69 -11.84 -12.28 -14.54
C LYS A 69 -12.52 -13.20 -13.53
N ALA A 70 -11.78 -13.73 -12.55
CA ALA A 70 -12.33 -14.59 -11.51
C ALA A 70 -13.28 -13.84 -10.56
N LEU A 71 -13.06 -12.53 -10.35
CA LEU A 71 -13.84 -11.69 -9.45
C LEU A 71 -14.88 -10.82 -10.18
N LEU A 72 -14.57 -10.39 -11.40
CA LEU A 72 -15.39 -9.55 -12.25
C LEU A 72 -15.13 -9.91 -13.72
N ARG A 73 -16.08 -10.61 -14.35
CA ARG A 73 -15.92 -11.06 -15.75
C ARG A 73 -16.03 -9.92 -16.76
N HIS A 74 -17.14 -9.18 -16.69
CA HIS A 74 -17.43 -8.05 -17.59
C HIS A 74 -18.24 -6.98 -16.86
N ARG A 75 -18.10 -5.72 -17.30
CA ARG A 75 -18.89 -4.58 -16.83
C ARG A 75 -20.39 -4.84 -16.86
N GLU A 76 -20.91 -5.45 -17.92
CA GLU A 76 -22.34 -5.78 -18.10
C GLU A 76 -22.91 -6.71 -17.02
N CYS A 77 -22.04 -7.36 -16.24
CA CYS A 77 -22.46 -8.21 -15.13
C CYS A 77 -22.82 -7.41 -13.87
N LEU A 78 -22.68 -6.08 -13.87
CA LEU A 78 -22.98 -5.22 -12.72
C LEU A 78 -24.42 -4.70 -12.82
N GLY A 79 -25.16 -4.83 -11.72
CA GLY A 79 -26.49 -4.24 -11.57
C GLY A 79 -26.41 -2.72 -11.59
N GLU A 80 -27.50 -2.09 -12.02
CA GLU A 80 -27.57 -0.64 -12.20
C GLU A 80 -27.18 0.15 -10.93
N GLY A 81 -26.41 1.22 -11.11
CA GLY A 81 -25.93 2.08 -10.03
C GLY A 81 -24.78 1.49 -9.19
N SER A 82 -24.26 0.32 -9.58
CA SER A 82 -23.06 -0.27 -8.98
C SER A 82 -21.81 0.51 -9.34
N ARG A 83 -20.78 0.42 -8.50
CA ARG A 83 -19.45 1.00 -8.78
C ARG A 83 -18.36 0.03 -8.34
N VAL A 84 -17.34 -0.11 -9.17
CA VAL A 84 -16.16 -0.91 -8.87
C VAL A 84 -14.92 -0.06 -9.07
N ILE A 85 -14.05 -0.02 -8.07
CA ILE A 85 -12.73 0.63 -8.16
C ILE A 85 -11.70 -0.47 -8.23
N ILE A 86 -10.78 -0.37 -9.19
CA ILE A 86 -9.69 -1.33 -9.38
C ILE A 86 -8.39 -0.55 -9.28
N THR A 87 -7.50 -0.93 -8.35
CA THR A 87 -6.14 -0.41 -8.33
C THR A 87 -5.21 -1.46 -8.94
N THR A 88 -4.28 -1.01 -9.79
CA THR A 88 -3.30 -1.89 -10.41
C THR A 88 -2.05 -1.09 -10.75
N ARG A 89 -0.89 -1.76 -10.67
CA ARG A 89 0.39 -1.25 -11.16
C ARG A 89 0.64 -1.55 -12.64
N ASN A 90 -0.26 -2.32 -13.27
CA ASN A 90 -0.13 -2.76 -14.64
C ASN A 90 -1.40 -2.49 -15.44
N LYS A 91 -1.40 -1.39 -16.21
CA LYS A 91 -2.53 -1.01 -17.08
C LYS A 91 -2.97 -2.11 -18.05
N HIS A 92 -2.09 -3.04 -18.41
CA HIS A 92 -2.43 -4.16 -19.29
C HIS A 92 -3.44 -5.13 -18.67
N VAL A 93 -3.56 -5.16 -17.33
CA VAL A 93 -4.60 -5.93 -16.63
C VAL A 93 -6.00 -5.43 -16.99
N LEU A 94 -6.13 -4.13 -17.27
CA LEU A 94 -7.41 -3.48 -17.57
C LEU A 94 -7.84 -3.67 -19.03
N VAL A 95 -6.96 -4.10 -19.95
CA VAL A 95 -7.26 -4.23 -21.38
C VAL A 95 -8.41 -5.21 -21.66
N VAL A 96 -8.65 -6.18 -20.77
CA VAL A 96 -9.74 -7.16 -20.93
C VAL A 96 -11.09 -6.67 -20.41
N GLN A 97 -11.09 -5.54 -19.71
CA GLN A 97 -12.28 -4.92 -19.15
C GLN A 97 -12.54 -3.59 -19.87
N GLU A 98 -13.75 -3.41 -20.39
CA GLU A 98 -14.22 -2.11 -20.86
C GLU A 98 -14.47 -1.20 -19.64
N VAL A 99 -13.39 -0.73 -19.02
CA VAL A 99 -13.44 0.19 -17.88
C VAL A 99 -14.07 1.51 -18.33
N ASP A 100 -14.97 2.04 -17.51
CA ASP A 100 -15.65 3.31 -17.79
C ASP A 100 -14.69 4.50 -17.76
N ASP A 101 -13.82 4.52 -16.75
CA ASP A 101 -12.85 5.58 -16.51
C ASP A 101 -11.49 4.98 -16.11
N LEU A 102 -10.42 5.60 -16.58
CA LEU A 102 -9.05 5.28 -16.18
C LEU A 102 -8.42 6.51 -15.53
N TYR A 103 -8.00 6.37 -14.28
CA TYR A 103 -7.28 7.41 -13.55
C TYR A 103 -5.85 6.96 -13.31
N GLU A 104 -4.90 7.68 -13.91
CA GLU A 104 -3.47 7.52 -13.60
C GLU A 104 -3.14 8.37 -12.38
N VAL A 105 -2.69 7.74 -11.30
CA VAL A 105 -2.29 8.46 -10.08
C VAL A 105 -0.99 9.19 -10.37
N GLU A 106 -1.07 10.50 -10.55
CA GLU A 106 0.10 11.35 -10.73
C GLU A 106 0.86 11.57 -9.42
N GLY A 107 2.17 11.85 -9.52
CA GLY A 107 2.97 12.28 -8.38
C GLY A 107 2.53 13.65 -7.87
N LEU A 108 2.89 13.96 -6.62
CA LEU A 108 2.63 15.27 -6.04
C LEU A 108 3.33 16.38 -6.82
N ASN A 109 2.67 17.52 -6.96
CA ASN A 109 3.32 18.70 -7.49
C ASN A 109 4.39 19.23 -6.51
N PRO A 110 5.31 20.12 -6.92
CA PRO A 110 6.41 20.58 -6.07
C PRO A 110 5.97 21.22 -4.73
N GLU A 111 4.82 21.89 -4.70
CA GLU A 111 4.29 22.51 -3.50
C GLU A 111 3.75 21.46 -2.53
N GLU A 112 2.88 20.58 -3.00
CA GLU A 112 2.34 19.44 -2.23
C GLU A 112 3.46 18.51 -1.74
N ALA A 113 4.47 18.27 -2.57
CA ALA A 113 5.62 17.44 -2.22
C ALA A 113 6.46 18.09 -1.11
N CYS A 114 6.64 19.42 -1.15
CA CYS A 114 7.33 20.17 -0.11
C CYS A 114 6.56 20.15 1.21
N GLU A 115 5.24 20.32 1.16
CA GLU A 115 4.38 20.25 2.34
C GLU A 115 4.42 18.86 2.97
N LEU A 116 4.25 17.82 2.15
CA LEU A 116 4.29 16.44 2.62
C LEU A 116 5.65 16.11 3.23
N PHE A 117 6.74 16.41 2.54
CA PHE A 117 8.08 16.19 3.08
C PHE A 117 8.28 16.93 4.41
N SER A 118 7.84 18.19 4.50
CA SER A 118 8.01 19.02 5.69
C SER A 118 7.24 18.49 6.88
N LEU A 119 6.03 17.96 6.65
CA LEU A 119 5.24 17.32 7.69
C LEU A 119 5.99 16.15 8.32
N TYR A 120 6.74 15.38 7.54
CA TYR A 120 7.50 14.23 8.04
C TYR A 120 8.85 14.63 8.65
N ALA A 121 9.58 15.55 8.02
CA ALA A 121 10.92 16.00 8.43
C ALA A 121 10.93 17.02 9.58
N PHE A 122 9.87 17.83 9.72
CA PHE A 122 9.82 18.94 10.67
C PHE A 122 8.57 18.97 11.56
N LYS A 123 7.55 18.13 11.28
CA LYS A 123 6.23 18.16 11.95
C LYS A 123 5.47 19.47 11.77
N GLN A 124 5.70 20.14 10.64
CA GLN A 124 5.04 21.38 10.23
C GLN A 124 4.97 21.46 8.70
N ASN A 125 4.10 22.29 8.15
CA ASN A 125 3.83 22.32 6.71
C ASN A 125 4.96 22.89 5.86
N LEU A 126 5.92 23.60 6.47
CA LEU A 126 7.02 24.24 5.74
C LEU A 126 8.37 23.87 6.35
N PRO A 127 9.44 23.84 5.56
CA PRO A 127 10.78 23.61 6.08
C PRO A 127 11.23 24.77 6.98
N LYS A 128 12.04 24.45 8.00
CA LYS A 128 12.77 25.45 8.79
C LYS A 128 13.65 26.29 7.84
N SER A 129 13.82 27.58 8.13
CA SER A 129 14.55 28.54 7.27
C SER A 129 15.91 27.98 6.82
N ASP A 130 16.68 27.46 7.76
CA ASP A 130 18.06 27.05 7.56
C ASP A 130 18.16 25.71 6.80
N TYR A 131 17.05 25.00 6.67
CA TYR A 131 16.94 23.71 5.97
C TYR A 131 16.28 23.84 4.58
N ARG A 132 15.80 25.03 4.18
CA ARG A 132 15.04 25.23 2.92
C ARG A 132 15.76 24.66 1.70
N ASN A 133 17.04 25.00 1.52
CA ASN A 133 17.81 24.54 0.37
C ASN A 133 17.97 23.01 0.36
N LEU A 134 18.15 22.39 1.53
CA LEU A 134 18.26 20.94 1.65
C LEU A 134 16.91 20.26 1.41
N ALA A 135 15.81 20.83 1.91
CA ALA A 135 14.45 20.34 1.67
C ALA A 135 14.11 20.38 0.17
N CYS A 136 14.42 21.48 -0.53
CA CYS A 136 14.24 21.58 -1.98
C CYS A 136 15.02 20.50 -2.74
N ARG A 137 16.26 20.19 -2.32
CA ARG A 137 17.04 19.10 -2.92
C ARG A 137 16.37 17.74 -2.75
N VAL A 138 15.86 17.43 -1.55
CA VAL A 138 15.14 16.17 -1.28
C VAL A 138 13.86 16.08 -2.11
N VAL A 139 13.06 17.16 -2.13
CA VAL A 139 11.80 17.20 -2.89
C VAL A 139 12.07 17.00 -4.39
N GLY A 140 13.10 17.65 -4.93
CA GLY A 140 13.52 17.46 -6.32
C GLY A 140 14.00 16.04 -6.60
N TYR A 141 14.71 15.40 -5.66
CA TYR A 141 15.12 14.00 -5.77
C TYR A 141 13.93 13.04 -5.78
N CYS A 142 12.89 13.28 -4.96
CA CYS A 142 11.73 12.40 -4.85
C CYS A 142 10.76 12.47 -6.03
N GLN A 143 10.84 13.51 -6.88
CA GLN A 143 10.00 13.67 -8.08
C GLN A 143 8.49 13.45 -7.84
N GLY A 144 7.97 13.96 -6.71
CA GLY A 144 6.55 13.84 -6.36
C GLY A 144 6.10 12.48 -5.82
N LEU A 145 7.00 11.49 -5.71
CA LEU A 145 6.67 10.17 -5.15
C LEU A 145 6.35 10.28 -3.65
N LEU A 146 5.07 10.13 -3.29
CA LEU A 146 4.59 10.26 -1.91
C LEU A 146 5.40 9.42 -0.92
N LEU A 147 5.61 8.15 -1.24
CA LEU A 147 6.30 7.24 -0.32
C LEU A 147 7.79 7.62 -0.18
N ALA A 148 8.46 8.08 -1.24
CA ALA A 148 9.84 8.56 -1.13
C ALA A 148 9.95 9.81 -0.24
N LEU A 149 9.02 10.75 -0.38
CA LEU A 149 8.95 11.97 0.45
C LEU A 149 8.75 11.63 1.94
N LYS A 150 7.84 10.70 2.25
CA LYS A 150 7.58 10.25 3.63
C LYS A 150 8.78 9.55 4.25
N VAL A 151 9.41 8.67 3.48
CA VAL A 151 10.55 7.86 3.91
C VAL A 151 11.77 8.75 4.17
N LEU A 152 12.13 9.62 3.21
CA LEU A 152 13.25 10.55 3.41
C LEU A 152 12.94 11.61 4.47
N GLY A 153 11.70 12.11 4.53
CA GLY A 153 11.30 13.04 5.60
C GLY A 153 11.46 12.42 6.99
N SER A 154 11.05 11.16 7.15
CA SER A 154 11.23 10.43 8.42
C SER A 154 12.70 10.15 8.74
N LEU A 155 13.49 9.76 7.73
CA LEU A 155 14.93 9.49 7.88
C LEU A 155 15.71 10.73 8.35
N LEU A 156 15.25 11.91 7.93
CA LEU A 156 15.90 13.20 8.19
C LEU A 156 15.32 13.93 9.41
N PHE A 157 14.26 13.39 10.01
CA PHE A 157 13.62 13.96 11.19
C PHE A 157 14.62 14.07 12.36
N ASN A 158 14.63 15.23 13.02
CA ASN A 158 15.48 15.55 14.17
C ASN A 158 17.01 15.46 13.92
N LYS A 159 17.45 15.37 12.67
CA LYS A 159 18.86 15.45 12.29
C LYS A 159 19.32 16.90 12.10
N THR A 160 20.59 17.15 12.38
CA THR A 160 21.28 18.42 12.15
C THR A 160 21.63 18.64 10.68
N ILE A 161 21.92 19.88 10.28
CA ILE A 161 22.34 20.22 8.91
C ILE A 161 23.52 19.35 8.40
N PRO A 162 24.61 19.16 9.16
CA PRO A 162 25.71 18.29 8.70
C PRO A 162 25.29 16.83 8.48
N GLU A 163 24.37 16.33 9.31
CA GLU A 163 23.82 14.97 9.15
C GLU A 163 22.94 14.86 7.90
N TRP A 164 22.11 15.86 7.62
CA TRP A 164 21.35 15.94 6.35
C TRP A 164 22.27 15.93 5.14
N GLU A 165 23.31 16.76 5.14
CA GLU A 165 24.28 16.79 4.05
C GLU A 165 25.03 15.45 3.89
N SER A 166 25.30 14.77 5.00
CA SER A 166 25.87 13.42 4.96
C SER A 166 24.94 12.43 4.28
N GLU A 167 23.66 12.39 4.64
CA GLU A 167 22.68 11.50 4.00
C GLU A 167 22.45 11.84 2.51
N LEU A 168 22.32 13.14 2.20
CA LEU A 168 22.13 13.61 0.82
C LEU A 168 23.33 13.31 -0.07
N ARG A 169 24.56 13.45 0.44
CA ARG A 169 25.76 13.05 -0.31
C ARG A 169 25.79 11.56 -0.62
N LYS A 170 25.22 10.73 0.24
CA LYS A 170 25.07 9.31 -0.08
C LYS A 170 24.08 9.17 -1.24
N LEU A 171 22.96 9.91 -1.26
CA LEU A 171 21.94 9.82 -2.32
C LEU A 171 22.51 10.24 -3.69
N ASP A 172 23.33 11.29 -3.74
CA ASP A 172 23.96 11.77 -4.97
C ASP A 172 24.86 10.70 -5.67
N ARG A 173 25.25 9.63 -4.96
CA ARG A 173 26.10 8.54 -5.50
C ARG A 173 25.31 7.43 -6.20
N GLU A 174 23.99 7.43 -6.08
CA GLU A 174 23.10 6.44 -6.70
C GLU A 174 22.04 7.21 -7.50
N PRO A 175 22.25 7.42 -8.82
CA PRO A 175 21.43 8.34 -9.62
C PRO A 175 20.00 7.86 -9.87
N GLU A 176 19.67 6.60 -9.56
CA GLU A 176 18.32 6.07 -9.73
C GLU A 176 17.47 6.38 -8.49
N ALA A 177 16.58 7.35 -8.63
CA ALA A 177 15.51 7.70 -7.69
C ALA A 177 14.41 6.62 -7.58
N GLU A 178 14.75 5.35 -7.85
CA GLU A 178 13.80 4.26 -7.65
C GLU A 178 13.42 4.16 -6.18
N ILE A 179 12.12 3.96 -5.93
CA ILE A 179 11.60 3.82 -4.57
C ILE A 179 12.30 2.69 -3.80
N HIS A 180 12.77 1.66 -4.51
CA HIS A 180 13.57 0.59 -3.95
C HIS A 180 14.88 1.10 -3.35
N ASN A 181 15.58 2.04 -4.00
CA ASN A 181 16.81 2.63 -3.48
C ASN A 181 16.52 3.52 -2.26
N VAL A 182 15.41 4.25 -2.26
CA VAL A 182 14.97 5.04 -1.10
C VAL A 182 14.62 4.15 0.08
N LEU A 183 13.84 3.09 -0.14
CA LEU A 183 13.45 2.12 0.89
C LEU A 183 14.66 1.35 1.43
N LYS A 184 15.55 0.89 0.54
CA LYS A 184 16.79 0.21 0.91
C LYS A 184 17.69 1.11 1.75
N ARG A 185 17.79 2.40 1.44
CA ARG A 185 18.60 3.34 2.24
C ARG A 185 18.01 3.62 3.60
N SER A 186 16.70 3.77 3.68
CA SER A 186 16.04 3.89 4.98
C SER A 186 16.21 2.64 5.81
N TYR A 187 16.18 1.45 5.20
CA TYR A 187 16.59 0.21 5.85
C TYR A 187 18.07 0.24 6.25
N ASP A 188 18.97 0.66 5.37
CA ASP A 188 20.41 0.63 5.60
C ASP A 188 20.88 1.60 6.69
N GLY A 189 20.15 2.70 6.89
CA GLY A 189 20.34 3.67 7.96
C GLY A 189 19.87 3.20 9.34
N LEU A 190 19.15 2.07 9.42
CA LEU A 190 18.78 1.45 10.69
C LEU A 190 19.99 0.77 11.35
N ASP A 191 20.05 0.78 12.68
CA ASP A 191 21.03 -0.02 13.40
C ASP A 191 20.75 -1.53 13.26
N ARG A 192 21.70 -2.37 13.69
CA ARG A 192 21.57 -3.84 13.54
C ARG A 192 20.31 -4.41 14.20
N ARG A 193 19.88 -3.84 15.32
CA ARG A 193 18.69 -4.28 16.05
C ARG A 193 17.43 -3.80 15.33
N GLU A 194 17.40 -2.54 14.92
CA GLU A 194 16.29 -1.95 14.15
C GLU A 194 16.10 -2.64 12.80
N LYS A 195 17.18 -3.03 12.12
CA LYS A 195 17.13 -3.86 10.90
C LYS A 195 16.44 -5.20 11.16
N ASN A 196 16.77 -5.86 12.27
CA ASN A 196 16.13 -7.13 12.64
C ASN A 196 14.64 -6.93 12.94
N ILE A 197 14.29 -5.90 13.72
CA ILE A 197 12.89 -5.53 13.99
C ILE A 197 12.13 -5.23 12.69
N PHE A 198 12.72 -4.47 11.77
CA PHE A 198 12.12 -4.15 10.49
C PHE A 198 11.90 -5.42 9.65
N LEU A 199 12.88 -6.33 9.59
CA LEU A 199 12.74 -7.60 8.89
C LEU A 199 11.69 -8.49 9.54
N ASP A 200 11.64 -8.55 10.88
CA ASP A 200 10.62 -9.29 11.62
C ASP A 200 9.23 -8.74 11.28
N VAL A 201 9.03 -7.42 11.35
CA VAL A 201 7.79 -6.74 10.93
C VAL A 201 7.49 -6.96 9.45
N ALA A 202 8.48 -6.94 8.55
CA ALA A 202 8.25 -7.18 7.13
C ALA A 202 7.80 -8.63 6.88
N CYS A 203 8.42 -9.59 7.56
CA CYS A 203 8.16 -11.02 7.44
C CYS A 203 6.82 -11.43 8.09
N PHE A 204 6.51 -10.94 9.30
CA PHE A 204 5.28 -11.29 10.02
C PHE A 204 4.01 -10.83 9.29
N PHE A 205 4.11 -9.77 8.50
CA PHE A 205 2.97 -9.21 7.78
C PHE A 205 2.83 -9.74 6.36
N LYS A 206 3.69 -10.68 5.96
CA LYS A 206 3.63 -11.29 4.63
C LYS A 206 2.62 -12.45 4.57
N GLY A 207 1.65 -12.52 5.49
CA GLY A 207 0.58 -13.52 5.42
C GLY A 207 -0.21 -13.93 6.67
N GLU A 208 -0.27 -13.19 7.79
CA GLU A 208 -1.13 -13.59 8.93
C GLU A 208 -1.99 -12.48 9.58
N ASP A 209 -3.08 -12.95 10.20
CA ASP A 209 -4.28 -12.26 10.68
C ASP A 209 -4.08 -11.31 11.89
N ARG A 210 -5.09 -10.44 12.09
CA ARG A 210 -5.13 -9.17 12.84
C ARG A 210 -5.04 -9.27 14.38
N ASP A 211 -4.46 -10.32 14.97
CA ASP A 211 -4.31 -10.44 16.43
C ASP A 211 -3.03 -9.76 16.95
N PHE A 212 -2.97 -8.46 16.69
CA PHE A 212 -1.80 -7.58 16.80
C PHE A 212 -1.28 -7.29 18.21
N PRO A 213 -2.09 -7.00 19.25
CA PRO A 213 -1.53 -6.51 20.51
C PRO A 213 -1.01 -7.62 21.43
N ASN A 214 -1.60 -8.82 21.34
CA ASN A 214 -1.44 -9.86 22.35
C ASN A 214 -0.25 -10.81 22.07
N LYS A 215 0.18 -10.89 20.81
CA LYS A 215 1.26 -11.79 20.34
C LYS A 215 2.65 -11.19 20.59
N TRP A 216 2.79 -9.87 20.46
CA TRP A 216 4.08 -9.16 20.53
C TRP A 216 4.57 -8.89 21.95
N SER A 217 3.66 -8.69 22.91
CA SER A 217 4.01 -8.47 24.33
C SER A 217 4.73 -9.66 25.00
N ARG A 218 4.69 -10.83 24.36
CA ARG A 218 5.35 -12.06 24.82
C ARG A 218 6.70 -12.34 24.14
N LEU A 219 6.97 -11.68 23.02
CA LEU A 219 8.15 -11.94 22.19
C LEU A 219 9.27 -10.92 22.43
N TRP A 220 8.94 -9.69 22.85
CA TRP A 220 9.89 -8.60 23.00
C TRP A 220 9.86 -7.95 24.39
N ASP A 221 11.01 -7.44 24.80
CA ASP A 221 11.14 -6.56 25.97
C ASP A 221 10.32 -5.26 25.72
N PRO A 222 9.70 -4.66 26.75
CA PRO A 222 8.92 -3.43 26.62
C PRO A 222 9.59 -2.30 25.82
N CYS A 223 10.93 -2.18 25.90
CA CYS A 223 11.67 -1.17 25.13
C CYS A 223 11.72 -1.47 23.61
N ASP A 224 11.78 -2.75 23.24
CA ASP A 224 11.79 -3.19 21.84
C ASP A 224 10.35 -3.13 21.26
N PHE A 225 9.32 -3.33 22.10
CA PHE A 225 7.91 -3.17 21.72
C PHE A 225 7.54 -1.72 21.37
N GLU A 226 7.94 -0.71 22.15
CA GLU A 226 7.67 0.70 21.82
C GLU A 226 8.38 1.16 20.53
N ARG A 227 9.63 0.73 20.34
CA ARG A 227 10.41 1.07 19.14
C ARG A 227 9.88 0.40 17.89
N ALA A 228 9.44 -0.85 18.03
CA ALA A 228 8.75 -1.51 16.94
C ALA A 228 7.33 -0.99 16.72
N LEU A 229 6.65 -0.45 17.73
CA LEU A 229 5.43 0.33 17.54
C LEU A 229 5.73 1.57 16.70
N THR A 230 6.91 2.18 16.86
CA THR A 230 7.36 3.33 16.07
C THR A 230 7.67 2.93 14.61
N ALA A 231 8.34 1.79 14.39
CA ALA A 231 8.56 1.22 13.05
C ALA A 231 7.25 0.73 12.40
N TYR A 232 6.35 0.16 13.20
CA TYR A 232 4.98 -0.17 12.84
C TYR A 232 4.18 1.07 12.53
N GLU A 233 4.36 2.18 13.24
CA GLU A 233 3.75 3.46 12.92
C GLU A 233 4.30 4.03 11.62
N VAL A 234 5.59 3.83 11.31
CA VAL A 234 6.14 4.18 9.99
C VAL A 234 5.44 3.36 8.90
N ARG A 235 5.22 2.04 9.11
CA ARG A 235 4.45 1.18 8.19
C ARG A 235 2.96 1.54 8.14
N ALA A 236 2.31 1.72 9.29
CA ALA A 236 0.89 2.02 9.42
C ALA A 236 0.58 3.43 8.94
N LYS A 237 1.50 4.40 9.08
CA LYS A 237 1.41 5.71 8.43
C LYS A 237 1.64 5.58 6.92
N CYS A 238 2.54 4.72 6.44
CA CYS A 238 2.68 4.44 5.01
C CYS A 238 1.45 3.71 4.41
N MET A 239 0.81 2.81 5.15
CA MET A 239 -0.38 2.05 4.68
C MET A 239 -1.70 2.82 4.86
N ASN A 240 -1.86 3.60 5.93
CA ASN A 240 -3.03 4.49 6.09
C ASN A 240 -3.03 5.66 5.11
N SER A 241 -1.91 5.90 4.44
CA SER A 241 -1.79 6.86 3.34
C SER A 241 -2.30 6.36 1.99
N LEU A 242 -2.64 5.08 1.88
CA LEU A 242 -3.27 4.48 0.70
C LEU A 242 -4.81 4.44 0.85
N LYS A 243 -5.36 5.05 1.90
CA LYS A 243 -6.80 5.09 2.18
C LYS A 243 -7.48 6.44 1.91
N HIS A 244 -6.80 7.38 1.25
CA HIS A 244 -7.40 8.61 0.75
C HIS A 244 -6.88 8.93 -0.65
#